data_AF-A0A3C2ACM1-F1
#
_entry.id   AF-A0A3C2ACM1-F1
#
_cell.length_a   1.000
_cell.length_b   1.000
_cell.length_c   1.000
_cell.angle_alpha   90.00
_cell.angle_beta   90.00
_cell.angle_gamma   90.00
#
_symmetry.space_group_name_H-M   'P 1'
#
loop_
_entity.id
_entity.type
_entity.pdbx_description
1 polymer ?
#
loop_
_entity_poly.entity_id
_entity_poly.type
_entity_poly.pdbx_seq_one_letter_code
_entity_poly.pdbx_strand_id
1 'polypeptide(L)'
;MLKRGPGWLWILLWIWGCSSPAPKVAPEALEALVQDQLVEAQRLLTTYPDSSFALARQALSTARASGYSMGELGSQLTLAQLYEQQAVFSKAIEALLAALRIADAIGDTPHQAQAHRMLG
;
A
#
# COMPACT_ATOMS: atom_id res chain seq x y z
N MET A 1 -15.51 -0.73 -55.06
CA MET A 1 -16.17 -0.49 -53.75
C MET A 1 -15.52 -1.42 -52.73
N LEU A 2 -14.82 -0.84 -51.75
CA LEU A 2 -13.86 -1.50 -50.87
C LEU A 2 -14.51 -2.35 -49.76
N LYS A 3 -13.76 -3.39 -49.36
CA LYS A 3 -14.11 -4.49 -48.45
C LYS A 3 -14.41 -4.04 -47.01
N ARG A 4 -15.31 -4.78 -46.36
CA ARG A 4 -15.58 -4.80 -44.91
C ARG A 4 -14.32 -5.19 -44.11
N GLY A 5 -14.05 -4.48 -43.00
CA GLY A 5 -13.10 -4.87 -41.95
C GLY A 5 -13.68 -4.56 -40.56
N PRO A 6 -13.51 -5.44 -39.54
CA PRO A 6 -14.17 -5.29 -38.24
C PRO A 6 -13.38 -4.37 -37.30
N GLY A 7 -13.78 -3.10 -37.22
CA GLY A 7 -13.13 -2.06 -36.39
C GLY A 7 -13.63 -1.93 -34.95
N TRP A 8 -14.18 -2.98 -34.33
CA TRP A 8 -14.84 -2.87 -33.02
C TRP A 8 -14.06 -3.53 -31.87
N LEU A 9 -13.07 -4.38 -32.17
CA LEU A 9 -12.22 -5.04 -31.16
C LEU A 9 -11.15 -4.12 -30.56
N TRP A 10 -10.79 -3.02 -31.23
CA TRP A 10 -9.75 -2.10 -30.77
C TRP A 10 -10.27 -1.08 -29.74
N ILE A 11 -11.58 -0.83 -29.69
CA ILE A 11 -12.17 0.18 -28.80
C ILE A 11 -12.30 -0.36 -27.37
N LEU A 12 -12.49 -1.68 -27.20
CA LEU A 12 -12.58 -2.30 -25.87
C LEU A 12 -11.23 -2.42 -25.15
N LEU A 13 -10.11 -2.38 -25.89
CA LEU A 13 -8.75 -2.33 -25.33
C LEU A 13 -8.35 -0.91 -24.85
N TRP A 14 -9.08 0.12 -25.25
CA TRP A 14 -8.81 1.52 -24.87
C TRP A 14 -9.62 2.00 -23.65
N ILE A 15 -10.59 1.22 -23.16
CA ILE A 15 -11.50 1.65 -22.08
C ILE A 15 -11.07 1.07 -20.71
N TRP A 16 -10.18 0.07 -20.65
CA TRP A 16 -9.73 -0.56 -19.40
C TRP A 16 -8.24 -0.35 -19.07
N GLY A 17 -7.63 0.66 -19.68
CA GLY A 17 -6.21 0.99 -19.52
C GLY A 17 -5.93 2.45 -19.21
N CYS A 18 -6.92 3.22 -18.75
CA CYS A 18 -6.68 4.56 -18.23
C CYS A 18 -6.03 4.45 -16.85
N SER A 19 -4.73 4.17 -16.89
CA SER A 19 -3.79 4.46 -15.81
C SER A 19 -4.14 5.81 -15.22
N SER A 20 -4.33 5.81 -13.90
CA SER A 20 -4.38 6.99 -13.05
C SER A 20 -3.38 8.04 -13.55
N PRO A 21 -3.71 9.35 -13.52
CA PRO A 21 -2.75 10.38 -13.90
C PRO A 21 -1.49 10.16 -13.07
N ALA A 22 -0.40 9.76 -13.73
CA ALA A 22 0.86 9.49 -13.08
C ALA A 22 1.21 10.72 -12.24
N PRO A 23 1.62 10.54 -10.97
CA PRO A 23 1.91 11.67 -10.10
C PRO A 23 2.95 12.58 -10.78
N LYS A 24 2.76 13.90 -10.67
CA LYS A 24 3.67 14.91 -11.26
C LYS A 24 5.09 14.88 -10.66
N VAL A 25 5.30 14.06 -9.64
CA VAL A 25 6.55 13.90 -8.90
C VAL A 25 7.17 12.56 -9.32
N ALA A 26 8.49 12.53 -9.48
CA ALA A 26 9.20 11.30 -9.85
C ALA A 26 8.89 10.16 -8.85
N PRO A 27 8.74 8.92 -9.32
CA PRO A 27 8.38 7.78 -8.46
C PRO A 27 9.35 7.61 -7.29
N GLU A 28 10.65 7.77 -7.53
CA GLU A 28 11.71 7.71 -6.50
C GLU A 28 11.51 8.72 -5.35
N ALA A 29 11.05 9.93 -5.67
CA ALA A 29 10.78 10.95 -4.66
C ALA A 29 9.52 10.62 -3.82
N LEU A 30 8.55 9.91 -4.39
CA LEU A 30 7.38 9.43 -3.65
C LEU A 30 7.73 8.25 -2.75
N GLU A 31 8.60 7.35 -3.22
CA GLU A 31 9.11 6.24 -2.40
C GLU A 31 9.88 6.76 -1.18
N ALA A 32 10.78 7.73 -1.38
CA ALA A 32 11.51 8.38 -0.30
C ALA A 32 10.56 9.07 0.70
N LEU A 33 9.55 9.78 0.21
CA LEU A 33 8.54 10.41 1.07
C LEU A 33 7.78 9.39 1.91
N VAL A 34 7.34 8.28 1.30
CA VAL A 34 6.65 7.21 2.02
C VAL A 34 7.58 6.62 3.09
N GLN A 35 8.85 6.40 2.76
CA GLN A 35 9.82 5.88 3.70
C GLN A 35 10.00 6.81 4.91
N ASP A 36 10.14 8.11 4.68
CA ASP A 36 10.27 9.11 5.74
C ASP A 36 9.02 9.15 6.64
N GLN A 37 7.83 9.10 6.04
CA GLN A 37 6.56 9.04 6.77
C GLN A 37 6.47 7.79 7.65
N LEU A 38 6.91 6.64 7.14
CA LEU A 38 6.89 5.38 7.89
C LEU A 38 7.90 5.36 9.03
N VAL A 39 9.11 5.88 8.82
CA VAL A 39 10.12 6.00 9.87
C VAL A 39 9.57 6.87 11.01
N GLU A 40 8.96 8.00 10.68
CA GLU A 40 8.37 8.87 11.70
C GLU A 40 7.13 8.25 12.36
N ALA A 41 6.27 7.56 11.59
CA ALA A 41 5.14 6.83 12.15
C ALA A 41 5.60 5.77 13.16
N GLN A 42 6.64 5.00 12.83
CA GLN A 42 7.22 3.99 13.72
C GLN A 42 7.85 4.61 14.97
N ARG A 43 8.55 5.75 14.82
CA ARG A 43 9.12 6.49 15.95
C ARG A 43 8.03 6.95 16.93
N LEU A 44 6.88 7.36 16.42
CA LEU A 44 5.76 7.87 17.20
C LEU A 44 4.82 6.78 17.71
N LEU A 45 4.97 5.54 17.27
CA LEU A 45 4.00 4.45 17.46
C LEU A 45 3.56 4.27 18.93
N THR A 46 4.50 4.34 19.87
CA THR A 46 4.20 4.18 21.30
C THR A 46 3.89 5.48 22.04
N THR A 47 4.41 6.61 21.54
CA THR A 47 4.39 7.89 22.28
C THR A 47 3.22 8.78 21.87
N TYR A 48 2.87 8.77 20.58
CA TYR A 48 1.81 9.57 19.98
C TYR A 48 1.06 8.73 18.92
N PRO A 49 0.22 7.76 19.36
CA PRO A 49 -0.42 6.81 18.47
C PRO A 49 -1.34 7.46 17.43
N ASP A 50 -2.00 8.57 17.76
CA ASP A 50 -2.85 9.30 16.80
C ASP A 50 -2.04 9.92 15.65
N SER A 51 -0.89 10.51 15.96
CA SER A 51 0.03 11.06 14.95
C SER A 51 0.65 9.96 14.10
N SER A 52 1.04 8.85 14.72
CA SER A 52 1.52 7.65 14.03
C SER A 52 0.47 7.12 13.06
N PHE A 53 -0.80 7.08 13.48
CA PHE A 53 -1.92 6.66 12.65
C PHE A 53 -2.14 7.56 11.44
N ALA A 54 -2.08 8.87 11.63
CA ALA A 54 -2.19 9.84 10.54
C ALA A 54 -1.08 9.65 9.50
N LEU A 55 0.17 9.53 9.95
CA LEU A 55 1.33 9.32 9.07
C LEU A 55 1.27 7.98 8.34
N ALA A 56 0.93 6.89 9.04
CA ALA A 56 0.81 5.57 8.43
C ALA A 56 -0.31 5.52 7.37
N ARG A 57 -1.43 6.22 7.58
CA ARG A 57 -2.49 6.35 6.56
C ARG A 57 -2.06 7.20 5.37
N GLN A 58 -1.28 8.26 5.61
CA GLN A 58 -0.75 9.11 4.55
C GLN A 58 0.26 8.35 3.68
N ALA A 59 1.17 7.62 4.33
CA ALA A 59 2.11 6.71 3.69
C ALA A 59 1.37 5.67 2.83
N LEU A 60 0.32 5.05 3.39
CA LEU A 60 -0.50 4.08 2.66
C LEU A 60 -1.15 4.67 1.40
N SER A 61 -1.75 5.86 1.53
CA SER A 61 -2.40 6.54 0.40
C SER A 61 -1.40 6.89 -0.69
N THR A 62 -0.21 7.35 -0.31
CA THR A 62 0.84 7.76 -1.25
C THR A 62 1.44 6.54 -1.94
N ALA A 63 1.75 5.49 -1.18
CA ALA A 63 2.27 4.23 -1.70
C ALA A 63 1.33 3.58 -2.72
N ARG A 64 0.02 3.58 -2.44
CA ARG A 64 -0.99 3.07 -3.38
C ARG A 64 -1.09 3.91 -4.65
N ALA A 65 -1.00 5.24 -4.52
CA ALA A 65 -1.05 6.14 -5.66
C ALA A 65 0.20 6.02 -6.56
N SER A 66 1.36 5.69 -5.97
CA SER A 66 2.62 5.49 -6.71
C SER A 66 2.87 4.05 -7.17
N GLY A 67 2.12 3.07 -6.64
CA GLY A 67 2.37 1.64 -6.86
C GLY A 67 3.55 1.09 -6.05
N TYR A 68 4.01 1.82 -5.03
CA TYR A 68 5.15 1.42 -4.20
C TYR A 68 4.74 0.32 -3.20
N SER A 69 4.97 -0.93 -3.59
CA SER A 69 4.51 -2.11 -2.83
C SER A 69 5.15 -2.24 -1.45
N MET A 70 6.46 -1.97 -1.32
CA MET A 70 7.14 -2.00 -0.01
C MET A 70 6.58 -0.95 0.95
N GLY A 71 6.29 0.26 0.45
CA GLY A 71 5.64 1.31 1.24
C GLY A 71 4.22 0.94 1.65
N GLU A 72 3.45 0.31 0.76
CA GLU A 72 2.09 -0.17 1.10
C GLU A 72 2.14 -1.21 2.21
N LEU A 73 3.04 -2.20 2.07
CA LEU A 73 3.26 -3.25 3.06
C LEU A 73 3.66 -2.66 4.42
N GLY A 74 4.68 -1.79 4.45
CA GLY A 74 5.15 -1.18 5.70
C GLY A 74 4.05 -0.37 6.40
N SER A 75 3.26 0.37 5.62
CA SER A 75 2.12 1.13 6.13
C SER A 75 1.06 0.23 6.76
N GLN A 76 0.73 -0.90 6.12
CA GLN A 76 -0.25 -1.85 6.65
C GLN A 76 0.22 -2.48 7.97
N LEU A 77 1.51 -2.82 8.09
CA LEU A 77 2.05 -3.36 9.35
C LEU A 77 2.04 -2.32 10.48
N THR A 78 2.39 -1.07 10.17
CA THR A 78 2.30 0.01 11.18
C THR A 78 0.86 0.25 11.61
N LEU A 79 -0.10 0.25 10.69
CA LEU A 79 -1.52 0.36 11.04
C LEU A 79 -2.02 -0.84 11.85
N ALA A 80 -1.58 -2.06 11.54
CA ALA A 80 -1.92 -3.25 12.32
C ALA A 80 -1.49 -3.11 13.78
N GLN A 81 -0.25 -2.69 14.03
CA GLN A 81 0.27 -2.46 15.38
C GLN A 81 -0.54 -1.39 16.13
N LEU A 82 -0.90 -0.30 15.45
CA LEU A 82 -1.72 0.76 16.04
C LEU A 82 -3.14 0.27 16.37
N TYR A 83 -3.74 -0.55 15.51
CA TYR A 83 -5.05 -1.14 15.78
C TYR A 83 -5.00 -2.15 16.93
N GLU A 84 -3.92 -2.92 17.08
CA GLU A 84 -3.71 -3.79 18.25
C GLU A 84 -3.62 -2.98 19.55
N GLN A 85 -2.87 -1.88 19.54
CA GLN A 85 -2.78 -0.98 20.69
C GLN A 85 -4.15 -0.38 21.08
N GLN A 86 -5.03 -0.17 20.10
CA GLN A 86 -6.41 0.29 20.30
C GLN A 86 -7.40 -0.85 20.60
N ALA A 87 -6.94 -2.10 20.70
CA ALA A 87 -7.76 -3.31 20.85
C ALA A 87 -8.81 -3.51 19.73
N VAL A 88 -8.58 -2.94 18.55
CA VAL A 88 -9.44 -3.10 17.36
C VAL A 88 -8.91 -4.24 16.49
N PHE A 89 -8.94 -5.46 17.04
CA PHE A 89 -8.28 -6.63 16.43
C PHE A 89 -8.79 -6.99 15.04
N SER A 90 -10.07 -6.75 14.73
CA SER A 90 -10.60 -7.01 13.38
C SER A 90 -9.85 -6.21 12.30
N LYS A 91 -9.62 -4.92 12.55
CA LYS A 91 -8.87 -4.05 11.63
C LYS A 91 -7.39 -4.38 11.61
N ALA A 92 -6.82 -4.79 12.74
CA ALA A 92 -5.44 -5.27 12.78
C ALA A 92 -5.26 -6.50 11.87
N ILE A 93 -6.16 -7.48 11.99
CA ILE A 93 -6.15 -8.68 11.14
C ILE A 93 -6.31 -8.33 9.66
N GLU A 94 -7.25 -7.43 9.31
CA GLU A 94 -7.41 -6.96 7.93
C GLU A 94 -6.12 -6.35 7.37
N ALA A 95 -5.45 -5.50 8.17
CA ALA A 95 -4.20 -4.88 7.79
C ALA A 95 -3.06 -5.91 7.67
N LEU A 96 -2.97 -6.88 8.58
CA LEU A 96 -1.97 -7.96 8.53
C LEU A 96 -2.15 -8.87 7.31
N LEU A 97 -3.39 -9.23 6.97
CA LEU A 97 -3.69 -10.01 5.77
C LEU A 97 -3.36 -9.23 4.48
N ALA A 98 -3.62 -7.92 4.48
CA ALA A 98 -3.21 -7.06 3.36
C ALA A 98 -1.68 -7.00 3.22
N ALA A 99 -0.96 -6.86 4.33
CA ALA A 99 0.50 -6.87 4.36
C ALA A 99 1.06 -8.22 3.87
N LEU A 100 0.53 -9.35 4.34
CA LEU A 100 0.93 -10.69 3.91
C LEU A 100 0.77 -10.88 2.41
N ARG A 101 -0.39 -10.52 1.86
CA ARG A 101 -0.64 -10.63 0.41
C ARG A 101 0.39 -9.86 -0.42
N ILE A 102 0.81 -8.69 0.06
CA ILE A 102 1.84 -7.88 -0.62
C ILE A 102 3.22 -8.52 -0.44
N ALA A 103 3.54 -8.95 0.77
CA ALA A 103 4.80 -9.61 1.10
C ALA A 103 5.01 -10.88 0.26
N ASP A 104 3.96 -11.68 0.08
CA ASP A 104 3.95 -12.85 -0.81
C ASP A 104 4.20 -12.48 -2.27
N ALA A 105 3.57 -11.40 -2.75
CA ALA A 105 3.71 -10.97 -4.14
C ALA A 105 5.13 -10.49 -4.46
N ILE A 106 5.85 -9.92 -3.49
CA ILE A 106 7.21 -9.38 -3.68
C ILE A 106 8.31 -10.29 -3.10
N GLY A 107 7.94 -11.39 -2.43
CA GLY A 107 8.90 -12.33 -1.82
C GLY A 107 9.58 -11.80 -0.54
N ASP A 108 8.94 -10.90 0.22
CA ASP A 108 9.49 -10.33 1.45
C ASP A 108 9.27 -11.27 2.65
N THR A 109 10.26 -12.13 2.89
CA THR A 109 10.21 -13.12 3.98
C THR A 109 10.29 -12.52 5.39
N PRO A 110 11.05 -11.44 5.66
CA PRO A 110 11.03 -10.81 6.99
C PRO A 110 9.65 -10.31 7.41
N HIS A 111 8.94 -9.61 6.52
CA HIS A 111 7.64 -9.06 6.83
C HIS A 111 6.53 -10.11 6.83
N GLN A 112 6.64 -11.18 6.03
CA GLN A 112 5.79 -12.37 6.18
C GLN A 112 5.88 -12.93 7.60
N ALA A 113 7.10 -13.19 8.08
CA ALA A 113 7.33 -13.72 9.42
C ALA A 113 6.82 -12.77 10.51
N GLN A 114 6.97 -11.46 10.33
CA GLN A 114 6.40 -10.47 11.24
C GLN A 114 4.87 -10.54 11.27
N ALA A 115 4.21 -10.52 10.11
CA ALA A 115 2.76 -10.54 10.05
C ALA A 115 2.18 -11.84 10.63
N HIS A 116 2.82 -12.99 10.38
CA HIS A 116 2.45 -14.25 11.00
C HIS A 116 2.58 -14.24 12.52
N ARG A 117 3.64 -13.63 13.08
CA ARG A 117 3.81 -13.48 14.54
C ARG A 117 2.78 -12.54 15.19
N MET A 118 2.19 -11.63 14.43
CA MET A 118 1.14 -10.75 14.95
C MET A 118 -0.23 -11.42 14.86
N LEU A 119 -0.42 -12.34 13.90
CA LEU A 119 -1.67 -13.09 13.73
C LEU A 119 -1.84 -14.27 14.70
N GLY A 120 -0.77 -14.76 15.34
CA GLY A 120 -0.80 -15.90 16.26
C GLY A 120 0.44 -15.99 17.13
#